data_AF-A0A945USC6-F1
#
_entry.id   AF-A0A945USC6-F1
#
_cell.length_a   1.000
_cell.length_b   1.000
_cell.length_c   1.000
_cell.angle_alpha   90.00
_cell.angle_beta   90.00
_cell.angle_gamma   90.00
#
_symmetry.space_group_name_H-M   'P 1'
#
loop_
_entity.id
_entity.type
_entity.pdbx_description
1 polymer ?
#
loop_
_entity_poly.entity_id
_entity_poly.type
_entity_poly.pdbx_seq_one_letter_code
_entity_poly.pdbx_strand_id
1 'polypeptide(L)'
;MQKGQRVVCTNDTFTDVVRSIYEQLPTKGDTYTVRDVFLGREKIVRSGDSATVGLLLEELNNPIDPFHADSQELGFSSERFAPLEELPPEEVYAEAEQELELVGPGPGPMTWDVK
;
A
#
# COMPACT_ATOMS: atom_id res chain seq x y z
N MET A 1 -10.04 -6.03 3.22
CA MET A 1 -9.66 -4.60 3.15
C MET A 1 -10.89 -3.75 3.35
N GLN A 2 -10.76 -2.59 3.99
CA GLN A 2 -11.88 -1.73 4.37
C GLN A 2 -11.61 -0.27 3.99
N LYS A 3 -12.67 0.51 3.81
CA LYS A 3 -12.57 1.96 3.57
C LYS A 3 -11.86 2.67 4.73
N GLY A 4 -10.96 3.59 4.40
CA GLY A 4 -10.10 4.33 5.35
C GLY A 4 -8.85 3.57 5.77
N GLN A 5 -8.66 2.32 5.34
CA GLN A 5 -7.46 1.55 5.67
C GLN A 5 -6.26 2.00 4.84
N ARG A 6 -5.09 2.10 5.48
CA ARG A 6 -3.81 2.27 4.79
C ARG A 6 -3.30 0.94 4.25
N VAL A 7 -2.88 0.95 3.00
CA VAL A 7 -2.40 -0.23 2.29
C VAL A 7 -1.13 0.12 1.53
N VAL A 8 -0.18 -0.83 1.45
CA VAL A 8 1.02 -0.69 0.63
C VAL A 8 0.86 -1.45 -0.67
N CYS A 9 1.26 -0.87 -1.79
CA CYS A 9 1.28 -1.61 -3.06
C CYS A 9 2.44 -2.62 -3.06
N THR A 10 2.11 -3.90 -3.22
CA THR A 10 3.09 -4.99 -3.27
C THR A 10 3.41 -5.43 -4.70
N ASN A 11 2.52 -5.14 -5.65
CA ASN A 11 2.64 -5.56 -7.05
C ASN A 11 2.18 -4.47 -8.04
N ASP A 12 3.16 -3.80 -8.63
CA ASP A 12 3.06 -2.76 -9.66
C ASP A 12 3.15 -3.30 -11.10
N THR A 13 3.03 -4.61 -11.29
CA THR A 13 3.09 -5.21 -12.62
C THR A 13 1.74 -5.08 -13.32
N PHE A 14 1.66 -4.19 -14.30
CA PHE A 14 0.48 -3.94 -15.13
C PHE A 14 0.72 -4.35 -16.57
N THR A 15 -0.30 -4.91 -17.22
CA THR A 15 -0.26 -5.21 -18.66
C THR A 15 -0.31 -3.92 -19.48
N ASP A 16 0.15 -3.96 -20.73
CA ASP A 16 0.17 -2.77 -21.61
C ASP A 16 -1.22 -2.18 -21.83
N VAL A 17 -2.25 -3.02 -21.85
CA VAL A 17 -3.66 -2.59 -21.94
C VAL A 17 -4.04 -1.75 -20.73
N VAL A 18 -3.72 -2.20 -19.52
CA VAL A 18 -4.00 -1.45 -18.28
C VAL A 18 -3.27 -0.11 -18.29
N ARG A 19 -1.99 -0.11 -18.70
CA ARG A 19 -1.18 1.12 -18.83
C ARG A 19 -1.73 2.11 -19.85
N SER A 20 -2.46 1.64 -20.86
CA SER A 20 -3.07 2.52 -21.87
C SER A 20 -4.39 3.16 -21.43
N ILE A 21 -5.04 2.60 -20.40
CA ILE A 21 -6.37 3.03 -19.94
C ILE A 21 -6.25 3.83 -18.62
N TYR A 22 -5.33 3.44 -17.75
CA TYR A 22 -5.12 4.10 -16.45
C TYR A 22 -4.21 5.32 -16.62
N GLU A 23 -4.64 6.47 -16.08
CA GLU A 23 -3.81 7.66 -16.01
C GLU A 23 -2.79 7.56 -14.87
N GLN A 24 -3.21 6.94 -13.76
CA GLN A 24 -2.40 6.80 -12.56
C GLN A 24 -2.36 5.33 -12.14
N LEU A 25 -1.15 4.85 -11.85
CA LEU A 25 -0.88 3.48 -11.43
C LEU A 25 -0.14 3.50 -10.09
N PRO A 26 -0.47 2.60 -9.15
CA PRO A 26 0.23 2.49 -7.90
C PRO A 26 1.63 1.91 -8.12
N THR A 27 2.60 2.44 -7.40
CA THR A 27 4.00 2.01 -7.45
C THR A 27 4.28 1.08 -6.29
N LYS A 28 5.08 0.04 -6.52
CA LYS A 28 5.43 -0.92 -5.48
C LYS A 28 6.23 -0.24 -4.36
N GLY A 29 5.80 -0.46 -3.12
CA GLY A 29 6.38 0.13 -1.92
C GLY A 29 5.72 1.43 -1.46
N ASP A 30 4.90 2.05 -2.31
CA ASP A 30 4.15 3.24 -1.92
C ASP A 30 2.92 2.86 -1.10
N THR A 31 2.57 3.76 -0.17
CA THR A 31 1.40 3.63 0.71
C THR A 31 0.25 4.46 0.16
N TYR A 32 -0.94 3.88 0.21
CA TYR A 32 -2.19 4.46 -0.27
C TYR A 32 -3.31 4.26 0.75
N THR A 33 -4.34 5.07 0.67
CA THR A 33 -5.50 5.02 1.55
C THR A 33 -6.72 4.56 0.76
N VAL A 34 -7.41 3.53 1.26
CA VAL A 34 -8.59 2.99 0.59
C VAL A 34 -9.75 3.99 0.69
N ARG A 35 -10.12 4.61 -0.43
CA ARG A 35 -11.26 5.53 -0.56
C ARG A 35 -12.59 4.80 -0.61
N ASP A 36 -12.63 3.69 -1.34
CA ASP A 36 -13.82 2.85 -1.47
C ASP A 36 -13.48 1.41 -1.83
N VAL A 37 -14.39 0.49 -1.54
CA VAL A 37 -14.26 -0.94 -1.83
C VAL A 37 -15.48 -1.39 -2.61
N PHE A 38 -15.26 -2.00 -3.77
CA PHE A 38 -16.33 -2.51 -4.61
C PHE A 38 -16.12 -3.99 -4.94
N LEU A 39 -17.22 -4.71 -5.08
CA LEU A 39 -17.20 -6.09 -5.57
C LEU A 39 -17.21 -6.03 -7.10
N GLY A 40 -16.10 -6.42 -7.72
CA GLY A 40 -16.02 -6.59 -9.16
C GLY A 40 -16.98 -7.70 -9.59
N ARG A 41 -17.96 -7.37 -10.44
CA ARG A 41 -18.78 -8.37 -11.12
C ARG A 41 -18.18 -8.63 -12.49
N GLU A 42 -17.31 -9.63 -12.61
CA GLU A 42 -17.08 -10.18 -13.94
C GLU A 42 -18.40 -10.77 -14.44
N LYS A 43 -18.69 -10.48 -15.72
CA LYS A 43 -19.92 -10.79 -16.43
C LYS A 43 -20.55 -12.11 -16.00
N ILE A 44 -21.88 -12.07 -15.86
CA ILE A 44 -22.77 -13.24 -15.75
C ILE A 44 -22.51 -14.18 -16.94
N VAL A 45 -21.52 -15.06 -16.81
CA VAL A 45 -21.29 -16.17 -17.71
C VAL A 45 -21.05 -17.37 -16.81
N ARG A 46 -22.13 -18.14 -16.62
CA ARG A 46 -22.16 -19.54 -16.13
C ARG A 46 -21.15 -19.90 -15.03
N SER A 47 -21.67 -20.05 -13.81
CA SER A 47 -21.19 -20.96 -12.75
C SER A 47 -19.66 -21.08 -12.59
N GLY A 48 -19.10 -20.29 -11.68
CA GLY A 48 -17.74 -20.49 -11.19
C GLY A 48 -17.24 -19.29 -10.39
N ASP A 49 -17.50 -19.31 -9.08
CA ASP A 49 -17.12 -18.34 -8.05
C ASP A 49 -15.71 -17.74 -8.18
N SER A 50 -15.61 -16.45 -8.53
CA SER A 50 -14.44 -15.62 -8.24
C SER A 50 -14.86 -14.14 -8.17
N ALA A 51 -15.49 -13.73 -7.08
CA ALA A 51 -15.75 -12.32 -6.82
C ALA A 51 -14.42 -11.62 -6.50
N THR A 52 -13.92 -10.79 -7.42
CA THR A 52 -12.70 -10.02 -7.18
C THR A 52 -13.05 -8.74 -6.43
N VAL A 53 -12.31 -8.43 -5.36
CA VAL A 53 -12.49 -7.20 -4.61
C VAL A 53 -11.66 -6.10 -5.27
N GLY A 54 -12.33 -5.06 -5.76
CA GLY A 54 -11.72 -3.85 -6.30
C GLY A 54 -11.64 -2.74 -5.26
N LEU A 55 -10.58 -1.93 -5.34
CA LEU A 55 -10.30 -0.82 -4.44
C LEU A 55 -10.16 0.47 -5.23
N LEU A 56 -10.73 1.55 -4.69
CA LEU A 56 -10.40 2.91 -5.07
C LEU A 56 -9.47 3.51 -4.01
N LEU A 57 -8.46 4.26 -4.44
CA LEU A 57 -7.51 4.92 -3.56
C LEU A 57 -7.82 6.42 -3.49
N GLU A 58 -7.45 7.08 -2.40
CA GLU A 58 -7.61 8.54 -2.27
C GLU A 58 -6.57 9.29 -3.09
N GLU A 59 -5.35 8.80 -3.13
CA GLU A 59 -4.22 9.44 -3.78
C GLU A 59 -4.23 9.26 -5.30
N LEU A 60 -4.86 8.18 -5.79
CA LEU A 60 -4.97 7.87 -7.21
C LEU A 60 -6.43 8.01 -7.64
N ASN A 61 -6.68 8.99 -8.51
CA ASN A 61 -7.98 9.20 -9.14
C ASN A 61 -7.85 8.95 -10.64
N ASN A 62 -8.60 7.97 -11.13
CA ASN A 62 -8.58 7.58 -12.54
C ASN A 62 -9.88 7.99 -13.24
N PRO A 63 -9.87 8.12 -14.57
CA PRO A 63 -11.09 8.33 -15.32
C PRO A 63 -12.07 7.15 -15.17
N ILE A 64 -13.33 7.42 -15.48
CA ILE A 64 -14.39 6.41 -15.54
C ILE A 64 -14.01 5.36 -16.62
N ASP A 65 -14.24 4.08 -16.31
CA ASP A 65 -13.96 3.00 -17.25
C ASP A 65 -14.81 3.15 -18.54
N PRO A 66 -14.19 3.35 -19.71
CA PRO A 66 -14.92 3.51 -20.97
C PRO A 66 -15.58 2.20 -21.45
N PHE A 67 -15.24 1.06 -20.85
CA PHE A 67 -15.76 -0.27 -21.21
C PHE A 67 -16.80 -0.81 -20.23
N HIS A 68 -17.07 -0.13 -19.11
CA HIS A 68 -18.02 -0.57 -18.11
C HIS A 68 -19.34 0.22 -18.17
N ALA A 69 -20.46 -0.49 -18.32
CA ALA A 69 -21.78 0.12 -18.50
C ALA A 69 -22.26 0.97 -17.31
N ASP A 70 -21.76 0.67 -16.10
CA ASP A 70 -22.14 1.37 -14.87
C ASP A 70 -21.29 2.61 -14.57
N SER A 71 -20.43 3.05 -15.51
CA SER A 71 -19.58 4.25 -15.34
C SER A 71 -18.76 4.22 -14.04
N GLN A 72 -18.24 3.05 -13.68
CA GLN A 72 -17.44 2.87 -12.48
C GLN A 72 -16.02 3.37 -12.70
N GLU A 73 -15.44 4.02 -11.69
CA GLU A 73 -14.03 4.44 -11.71
C GLU A 73 -13.11 3.22 -11.82
N LEU A 74 -12.03 3.36 -12.58
CA LEU A 74 -10.99 2.33 -12.74
C LEU A 74 -10.25 2.10 -11.42
N GLY A 75 -10.73 1.13 -10.65
CA GLY A 75 -10.08 0.68 -9.42
C GLY A 75 -9.00 -0.38 -9.63
N PHE A 76 -8.42 -0.82 -8.52
CA PHE A 76 -7.34 -1.79 -8.51
C PHE A 76 -7.74 -3.05 -7.74
N SER A 77 -7.27 -4.23 -8.16
CA SER A 77 -7.50 -5.46 -7.37
C SER A 77 -6.86 -5.36 -6.00
N SER A 78 -7.59 -5.74 -4.95
CA SER A 78 -7.09 -5.78 -3.59
C SER A 78 -5.88 -6.70 -3.39
N GLU A 79 -5.72 -7.70 -4.25
CA GLU A 79 -4.61 -8.67 -4.20
C GLU A 79 -3.24 -8.01 -4.46
N ARG A 80 -3.22 -6.80 -5.02
CA ARG A 80 -1.99 -6.03 -5.28
C ARG A 80 -1.52 -5.20 -4.09
N PHE A 81 -2.29 -5.22 -3.01
CA PHE A 81 -2.05 -4.40 -1.84
C PHE A 81 -1.96 -5.28 -0.60
N ALA A 82 -1.09 -4.88 0.32
CA ALA A 82 -1.03 -5.46 1.66
C ALA A 82 -1.53 -4.42 2.68
N PRO A 83 -2.32 -4.81 3.67
CA PRO A 83 -2.68 -3.90 4.77
C PRO A 83 -1.41 -3.52 5.54
N LEU A 84 -1.23 -2.23 5.81
CA LEU A 84 -0.22 -1.76 6.75
C LEU A 84 -0.82 -1.85 8.15
N GLU A 85 -0.20 -2.64 9.03
CA GLU A 85 -0.47 -2.56 10.46
C GLU A 85 0.22 -1.31 11.00
N GLU A 86 -0.55 -0.34 11.47
CA GLU A 86 -0.02 0.76 12.28
C GLU A 86 0.27 0.18 13.67
N LEU A 87 1.55 0.06 14.03
CA LEU A 87 1.92 -0.26 15.41
C LEU A 87 1.36 0.85 16.33
N PRO A 88 0.78 0.49 17.48
CA PRO A 88 0.31 1.48 18.43
C PRO A 88 1.48 2.41 18.83
N PRO A 89 1.22 3.70 19.07
CA PRO A 89 2.28 4.69 19.30
C PRO A 89 3.21 4.32 20.47
N GLU A 90 2.78 3.49 21.42
CA GLU A 90 3.62 3.04 22.54
C GLU A 90 4.78 2.12 22.12
N GLU A 91 4.65 1.35 21.03
CA GLU A 91 5.71 0.40 20.61
C GLU A 91 6.80 1.06 19.77
N VAL A 92 6.49 2.19 19.11
CA VAL A 92 7.44 2.93 18.28
C VAL A 92 8.56 3.57 19.13
N TYR A 93 8.25 3.96 20.37
CA TYR A 93 9.25 4.49 21.30
C TYR A 93 10.17 3.39 21.86
N ALA A 94 9.65 2.17 22.05
CA ALA A 94 10.42 1.06 22.61
C ALA A 94 11.52 0.54 21.66
N GLU A 95 11.29 0.58 20.34
CA GLU A 95 12.30 0.19 19.35
C GLU A 95 13.39 1.27 19.19
N ALA A 96 12.99 2.55 19.21
CA ALA A 96 13.93 3.67 19.13
C ALA A 96 14.84 3.77 20.38
N GLU A 97 14.31 3.46 21.57
CA GLU A 97 15.10 3.41 22.81
C GLU A 97 16.11 2.23 22.81
N GLN A 98 15.73 1.06 22.28
CA GLN A 98 16.64 -0.09 22.17
C GLN A 98 17.82 0.15 21.20
N GLU A 99 17.62 0.90 20.12
CA GLU A 99 18.71 1.26 19.18
C GLU A 99 19.70 2.29 19.80
N LEU A 100 19.20 3.18 20.66
CA LEU A 100 20.01 4.14 21.42
C LEU A 100 20.82 3.47 22.55
N GLU A 101 20.27 2.41 23.16
CA GLU A 101 20.93 1.68 24.26
C GLU A 101 22.05 0.74 23.79
N LEU A 102 22.08 0.39 22.50
CA LEU A 102 23.14 -0.43 21.89
C LEU A 102 24.42 0.35 21.57
N VAL A 103 24.35 1.68 21.54
CA VAL A 103 25.54 2.55 21.54
C VAL A 103 26.01 2.65 23.00
N GLY A 104 26.73 1.63 23.45
CA GLY A 104 27.37 1.65 24.77
C GLY A 104 28.23 2.91 24.96
N PRO A 105 28.50 3.32 26.22
CA PRO A 105 29.33 4.48 26.48
C PRO A 105 30.68 4.27 25.79
N GLY A 106 30.96 5.12 24.80
CA GLY A 106 32.23 5.10 24.08
C GLY A 106 33.41 5.13 25.06
N PRO A 107 34.54 4.49 24.72
CA PRO A 107 35.68 4.42 25.62
C PRO A 107 36.08 5.85 26.02
N GLY A 108 36.28 6.07 27.32
CA GLY A 108 36.58 7.37 27.91
C GLY A 108 37.76 8.09 27.24
N PRO A 109 37.90 9.41 27.46
CA PRO A 109 38.87 10.23 26.73
C PRO A 109 40.29 9.65 26.85
N MET A 110 40.87 9.27 25.72
CA MET A 110 42.27 8.86 25.60
C MET A 110 43.16 9.95 26.18
N THR A 111 43.79 9.68 27.31
CA THR A 111 44.85 10.52 27.85
C THR A 111 46.13 10.20 27.09
N TRP A 112 46.60 11.15 26.29
CA TRP A 112 47.88 11.04 25.61
C TRP A 112 48.94 11.56 26.58
N ASP A 113 49.69 10.66 27.20
CA ASP A 113 50.88 11.03 27.97
C ASP A 113 51.96 11.53 27.00
N VAL A 114 52.14 12.85 26.94
CA VAL A 114 53.23 13.49 26.20
C VAL A 114 54.45 13.52 27.11
N LYS A 115 55.54 12.87 26.68
CA LYS A 115 56.85 12.89 27.33
C LYS A 115 57.82 13.78 26.57
#